data_AF-A0AAN8IYT3-F1
#
_entry.id   AF-A0AAN8IYT3-F1
#
_cell.length_a   1.000
_cell.length_b   1.000
_cell.length_c   1.000
_cell.angle_alpha   90.00
_cell.angle_beta   90.00
_cell.angle_gamma   90.00
#
_symmetry.space_group_name_H-M   'P 1'
#
loop_
_entity.id
_entity.type
_entity.pdbx_description
1 polymer ?
#
loop_
_entity_poly.entity_id
_entity_poly.type
_entity_poly.pdbx_seq_one_letter_code
_entity_poly.pdbx_strand_id
1 'polypeptide(L)'
;VSVAFVYNLLFVIARQVFVDLIGPTGVPICTTATSVNTNVTTECSDDQMMNMQVMPLIELYPDMGWSRWWWTRLLWALFDLAMDSIYWLDIFIRTRTGFLEQGLVVRDIDKIKKRYYESKQFKYDIASIIPIDYVLGWPWPFQWFRPFPVVRLNRLLRIDRVQDCMERTETR
;
A
#
# COMPACT_ATOMS: atom_id res chain seq x y z
N VAL A 1 -5.55 -0.71 -15.64
CA VAL A 1 -6.29 -0.30 -14.42
C VAL A 1 -6.67 -1.50 -13.57
N SER A 2 -7.35 -2.52 -14.11
CA SER A 2 -7.75 -3.72 -13.35
C SER A 2 -6.56 -4.46 -12.71
N VAL A 3 -5.44 -4.61 -13.44
CA VAL A 3 -4.20 -5.20 -12.89
C VAL A 3 -3.63 -4.39 -11.72
N ALA A 4 -3.60 -3.06 -11.83
CA ALA A 4 -3.13 -2.18 -10.76
C ALA A 4 -4.07 -2.25 -9.54
N PHE A 5 -5.38 -2.40 -9.76
CA PHE A 5 -6.36 -2.59 -8.68
C PHE A 5 -6.14 -3.91 -7.95
N VAL A 6 -5.96 -5.03 -8.66
CA VAL A 6 -5.68 -6.34 -8.07
C VAL A 6 -4.36 -6.32 -7.30
N TYR A 7 -3.32 -5.69 -7.85
CA TYR A 7 -2.06 -5.49 -7.15
C TYR A 7 -2.26 -4.74 -5.82
N ASN A 8 -2.96 -3.60 -5.85
CA ASN A 8 -3.20 -2.83 -4.63
C ASN A 8 -4.04 -3.63 -3.62
N LEU A 9 -5.08 -4.34 -4.06
CA LEU A 9 -5.91 -5.18 -3.19
C LEU A 9 -5.07 -6.23 -2.45
N LEU A 10 -4.23 -6.98 -3.18
CA LEU A 10 -3.43 -8.06 -2.60
C LEU A 10 -2.29 -7.52 -1.73
N PHE A 11 -1.46 -6.64 -2.28
CA PHE A 11 -0.22 -6.23 -1.62
C PHE A 11 -0.42 -5.19 -0.52
N VAL A 12 -1.49 -4.40 -0.53
CA VAL A 12 -1.80 -3.51 0.60
C VAL A 12 -2.28 -4.32 1.80
N ILE A 13 -3.19 -5.28 1.59
CA ILE A 13 -3.68 -6.14 2.67
C ILE A 13 -2.56 -7.04 3.19
N ALA A 14 -1.77 -7.66 2.30
CA ALA A 14 -0.64 -8.50 2.70
C ALA A 14 0.36 -7.73 3.56
N ARG A 15 0.72 -6.49 3.21
CA ARG A 15 1.65 -5.66 4.00
C ARG A 15 1.06 -5.17 5.33
N GLN A 16 -0.27 -5.05 5.43
CA GLN A 16 -0.95 -4.71 6.69
C GLN A 16 -0.93 -5.86 7.70
N VAL A 17 -1.10 -7.10 7.21
CA VAL A 17 -1.14 -8.30 8.05
C VAL A 17 0.29 -8.80 8.34
N PHE A 18 1.13 -8.82 7.32
CA PHE A 18 2.52 -9.29 7.38
C PHE A 18 3.47 -8.10 7.26
N VAL A 19 3.69 -7.43 8.38
CA VAL A 19 4.54 -6.23 8.44
C VAL A 19 5.98 -6.54 8.01
N ASP A 20 6.43 -7.78 8.19
CA ASP A 20 7.77 -8.25 7.82
C ASP A 20 8.02 -8.26 6.30
N LEU A 21 6.99 -8.15 5.44
CA LEU A 21 7.17 -8.03 3.99
C LEU A 21 7.97 -6.77 3.58
N ILE A 22 7.90 -5.71 4.39
CA ILE A 22 8.62 -4.45 4.18
C ILE A 22 10.00 -4.49 4.89
N GLY A 23 10.29 -5.59 5.58
CA GLY A 23 11.45 -5.81 6.44
C GLY A 23 11.07 -5.66 7.92
N PRO A 24 11.48 -6.59 8.79
CA PRO A 24 11.15 -6.58 10.21
C PRO A 24 11.63 -5.29 10.89
N THR A 25 10.77 -4.70 11.72
CA THR A 25 11.06 -3.48 12.49
C THR A 25 11.78 -3.77 13.81
N GLY A 26 11.99 -5.04 14.15
CA GLY A 26 12.66 -5.48 15.36
C GLY A 26 13.22 -6.90 15.23
N VAL A 27 13.92 -7.35 16.26
CA VAL A 27 14.50 -8.68 16.35
C VAL A 27 13.77 -9.51 17.42
N PRO A 28 13.51 -10.81 17.20
CA PRO A 28 13.00 -11.68 18.25
C PRO A 28 14.08 -11.99 19.28
N ILE A 29 13.72 -11.84 20.55
CA ILE A 29 14.57 -12.12 21.70
C ILE A 29 14.09 -13.39 22.39
N CYS A 30 15.04 -14.26 22.69
CA CYS A 30 14.86 -15.48 23.44
C CYS A 30 15.63 -15.38 24.76
N THR A 31 15.00 -15.80 25.86
CA THR A 31 15.64 -15.90 27.17
C THR A 31 16.32 -17.26 27.29
N THR A 32 17.64 -17.29 27.37
CA THR A 32 18.41 -18.53 27.59
C THR A 32 18.94 -18.54 29.02
N ALA A 33 18.65 -19.60 29.77
CA ALA A 33 19.20 -19.80 31.11
C ALA A 33 20.62 -20.36 31.01
N THR A 34 21.62 -19.59 31.45
CA THR A 34 23.00 -20.09 31.57
C THR A 34 23.21 -20.90 32.85
N SER A 35 24.32 -21.62 32.98
CA SER A 35 24.65 -22.48 34.13
C SER A 35 24.78 -21.75 35.47
N VAL A 36 24.88 -20.43 35.45
CA VAL A 36 24.70 -19.53 36.59
C VAL A 36 23.30 -18.98 36.45
N ASN A 37 22.48 -18.96 37.52
CA ASN A 37 21.06 -18.57 37.60
C ASN A 37 20.67 -17.15 37.07
N THR A 38 21.40 -16.61 36.10
CA THR A 38 21.13 -15.42 35.33
C THR A 38 20.48 -15.80 34.01
N ASN A 39 19.28 -15.27 33.77
CA ASN A 39 18.64 -15.34 32.46
C ASN A 39 19.26 -14.27 31.56
N VAL A 40 19.82 -14.67 30.41
CA VAL A 40 20.35 -13.73 29.42
C VAL A 40 19.34 -13.63 28.27
N THR A 41 18.98 -12.41 27.91
CA THR A 41 18.19 -12.09 26.72
C THR A 41 19.13 -11.92 25.54
N THR A 42 19.07 -12.86 24.59
CA THR A 42 19.86 -12.80 23.35
C THR A 42 18.93 -12.86 22.14
N GLU A 43 19.43 -12.45 20.98
CA GLU A 43 18.74 -12.69 19.70
C GLU A 43 18.46 -14.19 19.55
N CYS A 44 17.26 -14.55 19.12
CA CYS A 44 16.88 -15.96 18.94
C CYS A 44 17.70 -16.60 17.80
N SER A 45 18.34 -17.73 18.08
CA SER A 45 18.93 -18.57 17.02
C SER A 45 17.84 -19.33 16.25
N ASP A 46 18.13 -19.75 15.02
CA ASP A 46 17.18 -20.50 14.17
C ASP A 46 16.66 -21.77 14.86
N ASP A 47 17.53 -22.52 15.54
CA ASP A 47 17.13 -23.72 16.28
C ASP A 47 16.15 -23.42 17.43
N GLN A 48 16.30 -22.25 18.07
CA GLN A 48 15.41 -21.80 19.15
C GLN A 48 14.05 -21.36 18.61
N MET A 49 13.99 -20.86 17.37
CA MET A 49 12.73 -20.55 16.70
C MET A 49 12.00 -21.81 16.26
N MET A 50 12.72 -22.88 15.88
CA MET A 50 12.12 -24.15 15.49
C MET A 50 11.55 -24.95 16.67
N ASN A 51 12.20 -24.90 17.84
CA ASN A 51 11.82 -25.64 19.04
C ASN A 51 11.35 -24.71 20.18
N MET A 52 10.48 -23.75 19.88
CA MET A 52 10.03 -22.77 20.86
C MET A 52 9.02 -23.36 21.87
N GLN A 53 9.27 -23.13 23.17
CA GLN A 53 8.30 -23.45 24.24
C GLN A 53 7.35 -22.27 24.53
N VAL A 54 7.81 -21.06 24.23
CA VAL A 54 7.08 -19.79 24.45
C VAL A 54 7.35 -18.88 23.25
N MET A 55 6.38 -18.04 22.90
CA MET A 55 6.53 -17.05 21.83
C MET A 55 7.61 -16.01 22.20
N PRO A 56 8.55 -15.69 21.29
CA PRO A 56 9.58 -14.70 21.56
C PRO A 56 9.01 -13.28 21.60
N LEU A 57 9.62 -12.43 22.40
CA LEU A 57 9.33 -11.00 22.43
C LEU A 57 10.13 -10.30 21.33
N ILE A 58 9.58 -9.23 20.75
CA ILE A 58 10.27 -8.45 19.71
C ILE A 58 10.80 -7.17 20.33
N GLU A 59 12.12 -6.95 20.23
CA GLU A 59 12.73 -5.66 20.53
C GLU A 59 12.86 -4.84 19.24
N LEU A 60 12.32 -3.63 19.26
CA LEU A 60 12.37 -2.72 18.11
C LEU A 60 13.80 -2.22 17.89
N TYR A 61 14.23 -2.18 16.62
CA TYR A 61 15.46 -1.50 16.26
C TYR A 61 15.34 0.02 16.53
N PRO A 62 16.44 0.70 16.91
CA PRO A 62 16.42 2.14 17.18
C PRO A 62 16.07 2.95 15.92
N ASP A 63 16.36 2.42 14.73
CA ASP A 63 16.03 2.99 13.43
C ASP A 63 14.86 2.26 12.74
N MET A 64 14.07 1.46 13.46
CA MET A 64 12.97 0.63 12.92
C MET A 64 13.39 -0.22 11.70
N GLY A 65 14.66 -0.63 11.62
CA GLY A 65 15.18 -1.50 10.55
C GLY A 65 15.42 -0.80 9.21
N TRP A 66 15.47 0.55 9.17
CA TRP A 66 15.75 1.30 7.95
C TRP A 66 17.14 0.97 7.37
N SER A 67 18.18 0.92 8.20
CA SER A 67 19.55 0.66 7.76
C SER A 67 19.71 -0.71 7.10
N ARG A 68 18.99 -1.73 7.58
CA ARG A 68 19.10 -3.10 7.10
C ARG A 68 18.19 -3.40 5.91
N TRP A 69 16.99 -2.83 5.89
CA TRP A 69 15.93 -3.16 4.92
C TRP A 69 15.59 -2.02 3.94
N TRP A 70 16.44 -1.00 3.80
CA TRP A 70 16.18 0.13 2.91
C TRP A 70 15.92 -0.28 1.44
N TRP A 71 16.58 -1.34 0.95
CA TRP A 71 16.48 -1.77 -0.44
C TRP A 71 15.13 -2.44 -0.75
N THR A 72 14.62 -3.31 0.15
CA THR A 72 13.28 -3.91 -0.01
C THR A 72 12.21 -2.83 0.05
N ARG A 73 12.36 -1.88 0.98
CA ARG A 73 11.54 -0.69 1.10
C ARG A 73 11.54 0.12 -0.19
N LEU A 74 12.71 0.40 -0.75
CA LEU A 74 12.83 1.15 -1.99
C LEU A 74 12.20 0.41 -3.18
N LEU A 75 12.36 -0.91 -3.28
CA LEU A 75 11.68 -1.73 -4.30
C LEU A 75 10.16 -1.61 -4.18
N TRP A 76 9.61 -1.77 -2.97
CA TRP A 76 8.18 -1.61 -2.74
C TRP A 76 7.69 -0.20 -3.10
N ALA A 77 8.47 0.84 -2.76
CA ALA A 77 8.15 2.22 -3.11
C ALA A 77 8.12 2.42 -4.63
N LEU A 78 9.09 1.85 -5.36
CA LEU A 78 9.12 1.92 -6.82
C LEU A 78 7.92 1.21 -7.46
N PHE A 79 7.56 0.01 -6.98
CA PHE A 79 6.38 -0.70 -7.47
C PHE A 79 5.09 0.06 -7.17
N ASP A 80 4.95 0.61 -5.97
CA ASP A 80 3.79 1.43 -5.60
C ASP A 80 3.70 2.68 -6.50
N LEU A 81 4.83 3.35 -6.77
CA LEU A 81 4.90 4.51 -7.66
C LEU A 81 4.55 4.14 -9.11
N ALA A 82 5.02 3.00 -9.60
CA ALA A 82 4.69 2.50 -10.93
C ALA A 82 3.17 2.27 -11.06
N MET A 83 2.53 1.69 -10.04
CA MET A 83 1.09 1.47 -10.04
C MET A 83 0.30 2.78 -9.96
N ASP A 84 0.80 3.77 -9.21
CA ASP A 84 0.22 5.12 -9.15
C ASP A 84 0.28 5.86 -10.47
N SER A 85 1.39 5.69 -11.20
CA SER A 85 1.54 6.28 -12.53
C SER A 85 0.44 5.80 -13.48
N ILE A 86 0.00 4.53 -13.38
CA ILE A 86 -1.09 3.97 -14.19
C ILE A 86 -2.42 4.65 -13.84
N TYR A 87 -2.68 4.95 -12.57
CA TYR A 87 -3.89 5.67 -12.16
C TYR A 87 -3.88 7.13 -12.59
N TRP A 88 -2.73 7.80 -12.54
CA TRP A 88 -2.56 9.14 -13.07
C TRP A 88 -2.79 9.19 -14.58
N LEU A 89 -2.25 8.22 -15.31
CA LEU A 89 -2.43 8.10 -16.75
C LEU A 89 -3.91 7.86 -17.11
N ASP A 90 -4.62 7.01 -16.36
CA ASP A 90 -6.07 6.79 -16.55
C ASP A 90 -6.87 8.10 -16.42
N ILE A 91 -6.58 8.90 -15.39
CA ILE A 91 -7.24 10.20 -15.19
C ILE A 91 -6.90 11.15 -16.33
N PHE A 92 -5.63 11.19 -16.74
CA PHE A 92 -5.20 12.02 -17.85
C PHE A 92 -5.95 11.66 -19.14
N ILE A 93 -6.07 10.36 -19.46
CA ILE A 93 -6.89 9.89 -20.59
C ILE A 93 -8.33 10.36 -20.40
N ARG A 94 -8.90 10.21 -19.21
CA ARG A 94 -10.29 10.58 -18.92
C ARG A 94 -10.60 12.06 -19.07
N THR A 95 -9.64 12.94 -18.77
CA THR A 95 -9.78 14.38 -19.05
C THR A 95 -9.85 14.70 -20.55
N ARG A 96 -9.46 13.74 -21.41
CA ARG A 96 -9.46 13.85 -22.87
C ARG A 96 -10.55 13.00 -23.53
N THR A 97 -11.15 12.04 -22.84
CA THR A 97 -12.21 11.20 -23.40
C THR A 97 -13.52 11.98 -23.46
N GLY A 98 -14.12 12.06 -24.65
CA GLY A 98 -15.41 12.72 -24.86
C GLY A 98 -16.56 11.99 -24.16
N PHE A 99 -17.59 12.75 -23.78
CA PHE A 99 -18.83 12.21 -23.20
C PHE A 99 -19.94 12.15 -24.27
N LEU A 100 -20.90 11.25 -24.09
CA LEU A 100 -22.12 11.27 -24.89
C LEU A 100 -23.08 12.33 -24.33
N GLU A 101 -23.48 13.27 -25.17
CA GLU A 101 -24.56 14.22 -24.90
C GLU A 101 -25.64 13.98 -25.96
N GLN A 102 -26.85 13.55 -25.55
CA GLN A 102 -28.00 13.33 -26.44
C GLN A 102 -27.74 12.37 -27.62
N GLY A 103 -26.91 11.34 -27.43
CA GLY A 103 -26.59 10.36 -28.49
C GLY A 103 -25.41 10.77 -29.40
N LEU A 104 -24.86 11.98 -29.25
CA LEU A 104 -23.69 12.44 -29.99
C LEU A 104 -22.45 12.47 -29.07
N VAL A 105 -21.30 12.01 -29.58
CA VAL A 105 -20.03 12.07 -28.84
C VAL A 105 -19.47 13.48 -28.93
N VAL A 106 -19.59 14.24 -27.84
CA VAL A 106 -19.02 15.60 -27.74
C VAL A 106 -17.54 15.47 -27.36
N ARG A 107 -16.66 15.98 -28.23
CA ARG A 107 -15.19 15.94 -28.06
C ARG A 107 -14.58 17.28 -27.64
N ASP A 108 -15.41 18.27 -27.34
CA ASP A 108 -14.95 19.61 -26.96
C ASP A 108 -14.28 19.60 -25.58
N ILE A 109 -12.96 19.83 -25.56
CA ILE A 109 -12.11 19.73 -24.37
C ILE A 109 -12.57 20.69 -23.27
N ASP A 110 -13.02 21.90 -23.63
CA ASP A 110 -13.44 22.91 -22.66
C ASP A 110 -14.78 22.54 -21.99
N LYS A 111 -15.70 21.95 -22.76
CA LYS A 111 -17.00 21.46 -22.25
C LYS A 111 -16.80 20.21 -21.38
N ILE A 112 -15.89 19.32 -21.79
CA ILE A 112 -15.46 18.14 -21.02
C ILE A 112 -14.88 18.58 -19.67
N LYS A 113 -13.91 19.49 -19.67
CA LYS A 113 -13.29 19.98 -18.42
C LYS A 113 -14.30 20.61 -17.48
N LYS A 114 -15.14 21.53 -17.97
CA LYS A 114 -16.12 22.23 -17.13
C LYS A 114 -17.05 21.26 -16.40
N ARG A 115 -17.57 20.27 -17.12
CA ARG A 115 -18.44 19.24 -16.53
C ARG A 115 -17.68 18.25 -15.65
N TYR A 116 -16.43 17.96 -15.98
CA TYR A 116 -15.56 17.12 -15.15
C TYR A 116 -15.24 17.78 -13.79
N TYR A 117 -14.97 19.09 -13.76
CA TYR A 117 -14.77 19.84 -12.53
C TYR A 117 -16.05 20.05 -11.71
N GLU A 118 -17.22 20.15 -12.36
CA GLU A 118 -18.53 20.21 -11.66
C GLU A 118 -18.96 18.85 -11.08
N SER A 119 -18.49 17.74 -11.63
CA SER A 119 -18.85 16.41 -11.15
C SER A 119 -18.23 16.10 -9.79
N LYS A 120 -19.06 15.65 -8.84
CA LYS A 120 -18.61 15.13 -7.53
C LYS A 120 -17.65 13.94 -7.68
N GLN A 121 -17.72 13.20 -8.79
CA GLN A 121 -16.81 12.09 -9.07
C GLN A 121 -15.34 12.53 -9.13
N PHE A 122 -15.06 13.74 -9.61
CA PHE A 122 -13.69 14.25 -9.67
C PHE A 122 -13.08 14.50 -8.28
N LYS A 123 -13.90 14.95 -7.33
CA LYS A 123 -13.46 15.13 -5.94
C LYS A 123 -13.09 13.79 -5.29
N TYR A 124 -13.86 12.74 -5.55
CA TYR A 124 -13.53 11.38 -5.06
C TYR A 124 -12.31 10.79 -5.80
N ASP A 125 -12.19 11.03 -7.11
CA ASP A 125 -11.03 10.62 -7.90
C ASP A 125 -9.74 11.28 -7.40
N ILE A 126 -9.76 12.58 -7.05
CA ILE A 126 -8.59 13.27 -6.47
C ILE A 126 -8.35 12.85 -5.02
N ALA A 127 -9.40 12.73 -4.21
CA ALA A 127 -9.26 12.35 -2.80
C ALA A 127 -8.60 10.97 -2.65
N SER A 128 -8.84 10.05 -3.60
CA SER A 128 -8.22 8.72 -3.63
C SER A 128 -6.73 8.70 -4.02
N ILE A 129 -6.16 9.81 -4.50
CA ILE A 129 -4.74 9.92 -4.91
C ILE A 129 -3.89 10.68 -3.90
N ILE A 130 -4.51 11.26 -2.87
CA ILE A 130 -3.79 12.14 -1.96
C ILE A 130 -2.56 11.40 -1.39
N PRO A 131 -1.34 11.96 -1.51
CA PRO A 131 -0.10 11.29 -1.15
C PRO A 131 0.13 11.11 0.36
N ILE A 132 -0.91 11.31 1.18
CA ILE A 132 -0.89 11.06 2.63
C ILE A 132 -0.43 9.63 2.92
N ASP A 133 -0.68 8.69 2.00
CA ASP A 133 -0.21 7.30 2.02
C ASP A 133 1.31 7.15 2.10
N TYR A 134 2.06 8.00 1.38
CA TYR A 134 3.53 7.95 1.38
C TYR A 134 4.13 8.51 2.66
N VAL A 135 3.40 9.39 3.34
CA VAL A 135 3.84 9.96 4.60
C VAL A 135 3.47 9.03 5.76
N LEU A 136 2.26 8.48 5.79
CA LEU A 136 1.78 7.70 6.95
C LEU A 136 2.00 6.17 6.83
N GLY A 137 2.25 5.66 5.63
CA GLY A 137 2.38 4.21 5.38
C GLY A 137 3.76 3.63 5.67
N TRP A 138 4.80 4.47 5.73
CA TRP A 138 6.17 4.04 6.00
C TRP A 138 6.48 4.14 7.50
N PRO A 139 7.25 3.19 8.06
CA PRO A 139 7.72 3.30 9.43
C PRO A 139 8.60 4.53 9.52
N TRP A 140 8.22 5.55 10.28
CA TRP A 140 9.12 6.67 10.55
C TRP A 140 10.05 6.30 11.71
N PRO A 141 11.25 6.90 11.79
CA PRO A 141 12.17 6.71 12.93
C PRO A 141 11.64 7.29 14.26
N PHE A 142 10.35 7.62 14.35
CA PHE A 142 9.69 8.06 15.57
C PHE A 142 9.11 6.84 16.29
N GLN A 143 9.58 6.57 17.51
CA GLN A 143 9.15 5.42 18.33
C GLN A 143 7.63 5.33 18.56
N TRP A 144 6.90 6.45 18.55
CA TRP A 144 5.45 6.47 18.70
C TRP A 144 4.70 6.22 17.38
N PHE A 145 5.37 6.40 16.23
CA PHE A 145 4.72 6.33 14.94
C PHE A 145 4.70 4.89 14.41
N ARG A 146 3.59 4.20 14.67
CA ARG A 146 3.31 2.92 13.99
C ARG A 146 2.83 3.24 12.56
N PRO A 147 3.40 2.61 11.52
CA PRO A 147 2.91 2.82 10.16
C PRO A 147 1.43 2.41 10.08
N PHE A 148 0.63 3.22 9.39
CA PHE A 148 -0.78 2.93 9.10
C PHE A 148 -0.96 2.66 7.60
N PRO A 149 -0.68 1.43 7.11
CA PRO A 149 -0.93 1.05 5.72
C PRO A 149 -2.40 1.16 5.30
N VAL A 150 -3.34 1.19 6.27
CA VAL A 150 -4.79 1.30 6.07
C VAL A 150 -5.20 2.52 5.24
N VAL A 151 -4.44 3.62 5.28
CA VAL A 151 -4.76 4.83 4.52
C VAL A 151 -4.73 4.56 2.99
N ARG A 152 -3.94 3.57 2.54
CA ARG A 152 -3.88 3.13 1.14
C ARG A 152 -5.14 2.43 0.64
N LEU A 153 -6.05 2.03 1.53
CA LEU A 153 -7.35 1.46 1.14
C LEU A 153 -8.24 2.48 0.42
N ASN A 154 -7.93 3.78 0.50
CA ASN A 154 -8.62 4.82 -0.27
C ASN A 154 -8.62 4.57 -1.79
N ARG A 155 -7.69 3.76 -2.30
CA ARG A 155 -7.62 3.35 -3.72
C ARG A 155 -8.64 2.29 -4.12
N LEU A 156 -9.19 1.53 -3.16
CA LEU A 156 -10.24 0.52 -3.40
C LEU A 156 -11.60 1.14 -3.75
N LEU A 157 -11.79 2.44 -3.46
CA LEU A 157 -12.99 3.18 -3.84
C LEU A 157 -13.22 3.25 -5.36
N ARG A 158 -12.25 2.84 -6.18
CA ARG A 158 -12.37 2.77 -7.66
C ARG A 158 -12.89 1.43 -8.18
N ILE A 159 -13.65 0.69 -7.38
CA ILE A 159 -14.20 -0.63 -7.76
C ILE A 159 -15.11 -0.57 -9.00
N ASP A 160 -15.79 0.56 -9.22
CA ASP A 160 -16.66 0.84 -10.37
C ASP A 160 -15.96 0.52 -11.70
N ARG A 161 -14.64 0.73 -11.79
CA ARG A 161 -13.88 0.52 -13.04
C ARG A 161 -13.53 -0.93 -13.31
N VAL A 162 -13.41 -1.73 -12.25
CA VAL A 162 -13.22 -3.17 -12.41
C VAL A 162 -14.54 -3.79 -12.87
N GLN A 163 -15.67 -3.31 -12.33
CA GLN A 163 -17.01 -3.72 -12.74
C GLN A 163 -17.27 -3.40 -14.23
N ASP A 164 -17.00 -2.16 -14.68
CA ASP A 164 -17.10 -1.77 -16.10
C ASP A 164 -16.28 -2.69 -17.03
N CYS A 165 -15.08 -3.09 -16.58
CA CYS A 165 -14.21 -3.98 -17.35
C CYS A 165 -14.78 -5.39 -17.41
N MET A 166 -15.32 -5.88 -16.30
CA MET A 166 -15.92 -7.20 -16.17
C MET A 166 -17.19 -7.31 -17.02
N GLU A 167 -18.09 -6.33 -16.94
CA GLU A 167 -19.31 -6.27 -17.76
C GLU A 167 -19.00 -6.26 -19.27
N ARG A 168 -17.96 -5.55 -19.69
CA ARG A 168 -17.51 -5.54 -21.10
C ARG A 168 -16.84 -6.84 -21.56
N THR A 169 -16.31 -7.63 -20.62
CA THR A 169 -15.74 -8.94 -20.94
C THR A 169 -16.79 -10.05 -20.91
N GLU A 170 -17.84 -9.90 -20.10
CA GLU A 170 -18.98 -10.83 -20.08
C GLU A 170 -19.95 -10.64 -21.25
N THR A 171 -20.05 -9.42 -21.80
CA THR A 171 -20.91 -9.10 -22.95
C THR A 171 -20.33 -9.47 -24.31
N ARG A 172 -19.14 -10.08 -24.35
CA ARG A 172 -18.44 -10.49 -25.58
C ARG A 172 -18.26 -12.00 -25.65
#